data_AF-A0A920BC86-F1
#
_entry.id   AF-A0A920BC86-F1
#
_cell.length_a   1.000
_cell.length_b   1.000
_cell.length_c   1.000
_cell.angle_alpha   90.00
_cell.angle_beta   90.00
_cell.angle_gamma   90.00
#
_symmetry.space_group_name_H-M   'P 1'
#
loop_
_entity.id
_entity.type
_entity.pdbx_description
1 polymer ?
#
loop_
_entity_poly.entity_id
_entity_poly.type
_entity_poly.pdbx_seq_one_letter_code
_entity_poly.pdbx_strand_id
1 'polypeptide(L)'
;MDRIGEISGHLDSKVWDQILDSKDGLATRNPELAGKAENSLREIRARSISFDNLHHREDVNTEMISRVMERFERSRLSTGARVSVPYILLDCEDSIREKILHEYTEDTRNYYQEQLENLEKQREEEEENRQRIEKTRDLHRGQFMRFVHLEVSKNTASSKMWEKLQGG
;
A
#
# COMPACT_ATOMS: atom_id res chain seq x y z
N MET A 1 -5.10 7.08 -11.41
CA MET A 1 -5.47 6.29 -10.21
C MET A 1 -4.54 6.58 -9.02
N ASP A 2 -3.81 7.69 -9.02
CA ASP A 2 -2.62 7.85 -8.16
C ASP A 2 -2.90 8.21 -6.70
N ARG A 3 -4.09 8.77 -6.41
CA ARG A 3 -4.43 9.27 -5.08
C ARG A 3 -4.86 8.18 -4.09
N ILE A 4 -5.43 7.08 -4.60
CA ILE A 4 -5.88 5.94 -3.77
C ILE A 4 -4.68 5.21 -3.18
N GLY A 5 -3.68 4.89 -4.00
CA GLY A 5 -2.47 4.22 -3.54
C GLY A 5 -1.73 5.01 -2.46
N GLU A 6 -1.61 6.32 -2.63
CA GLU A 6 -1.00 7.20 -1.63
C GLU A 6 -1.74 7.17 -0.30
N ILE A 7 -3.05 7.43 -0.32
CA ILE A 7 -3.86 7.50 0.90
C ILE A 7 -3.92 6.13 1.61
N SER A 8 -4.01 5.04 0.85
CA SER A 8 -4.09 3.68 1.41
C SER A 8 -2.81 3.19 2.12
N GLY A 9 -1.68 3.88 1.91
CA GLY A 9 -0.44 3.62 2.64
C GLY A 9 -0.27 4.45 3.91
N HIS A 10 -1.06 5.51 4.09
CA HIS A 10 -0.91 6.48 5.19
C HIS A 10 -1.93 6.27 6.32
N LEU A 11 -3.04 5.59 6.04
CA LEU A 11 -4.16 5.47 6.97
C LEU A 11 -4.24 4.05 7.53
N ASP A 12 -4.62 3.95 8.80
CA ASP A 12 -4.98 2.66 9.38
C ASP A 12 -6.18 2.06 8.64
N SER A 13 -6.31 0.73 8.70
CA SER A 13 -7.37 0.02 7.97
C SER A 13 -8.78 0.48 8.36
N LYS A 14 -9.02 0.88 9.61
CA LYS A 14 -10.35 1.29 10.09
C LYS A 14 -10.74 2.66 9.52
N VAL A 15 -9.82 3.62 9.49
CA VAL A 15 -10.05 4.94 8.86
C VAL A 15 -10.17 4.79 7.35
N TRP A 16 -9.38 3.90 6.75
CA TRP A 16 -9.53 3.56 5.34
C TRP A 16 -10.91 2.98 5.02
N ASP A 17 -11.38 2.02 5.82
CA ASP A 17 -12.71 1.44 5.68
C ASP A 17 -13.81 2.50 5.84
N GLN A 18 -13.67 3.42 6.80
CA GLN A 18 -14.57 4.56 6.96
C GLN A 18 -14.60 5.49 5.73
N ILE A 19 -13.46 5.72 5.07
CA ILE A 19 -13.40 6.48 3.82
C ILE A 19 -14.13 5.74 2.69
N LEU A 20 -13.96 4.42 2.60
CA LEU A 20 -14.70 3.59 1.64
C LEU A 20 -16.20 3.53 1.94
N ASP A 21 -16.57 3.67 3.22
CA ASP A 21 -17.94 3.66 3.73
C ASP A 21 -18.58 5.05 3.79
N SER A 22 -17.86 6.13 3.47
CA SER A 22 -18.37 7.51 3.56
C SER A 22 -19.48 7.85 2.54
N LYS A 23 -20.01 6.83 1.85
CA LYS A 23 -21.17 6.87 0.94
C LYS A 23 -22.36 7.61 1.56
N ASP A 24 -22.66 7.36 2.83
CA ASP A 24 -23.87 7.87 3.48
C ASP A 24 -23.88 9.41 3.59
N GLY A 25 -22.70 10.00 3.79
CA GLY A 25 -22.54 11.46 3.81
C GLY A 25 -22.65 12.11 2.42
N LEU A 26 -22.25 11.40 1.36
CA LEU A 26 -22.32 11.87 -0.02
C LEU A 26 -23.73 11.73 -0.60
N ALA A 27 -24.42 10.62 -0.30
CA ALA A 27 -25.79 10.36 -0.73
C ALA A 27 -26.78 11.40 -0.17
N THR A 28 -26.54 11.88 1.05
CA THR A 28 -27.36 12.90 1.70
C THR A 28 -27.19 14.29 1.05
N ARG A 29 -25.99 14.61 0.54
CA ARG A 29 -25.66 15.95 0.02
C ARG A 29 -25.77 16.06 -1.50
N ASN A 30 -25.52 14.99 -2.24
CA ASN A 30 -25.64 14.96 -3.69
C ASN A 30 -25.95 13.53 -4.20
N PRO A 31 -27.23 13.14 -4.29
CA PRO A 31 -27.62 11.79 -4.64
C PRO A 31 -27.26 11.39 -6.09
N GLU A 32 -27.18 12.36 -7.01
CA GLU A 32 -26.79 12.09 -8.40
C GLU A 32 -25.28 11.78 -8.52
N LEU A 33 -24.43 12.51 -7.78
CA LEU A 33 -23.01 12.21 -7.63
C LEU A 33 -22.80 10.91 -6.84
N ALA A 34 -23.62 10.62 -5.84
CA ALA A 34 -23.55 9.37 -5.09
C ALA A 34 -23.87 8.14 -5.95
N GLY A 35 -24.86 8.21 -6.85
CA GLY A 35 -25.16 7.12 -7.79
C GLY A 35 -24.04 6.87 -8.82
N LYS A 36 -23.38 7.93 -9.31
CA LYS A 36 -22.18 7.80 -10.17
C LYS A 36 -20.96 7.31 -9.39
N ALA A 37 -20.80 7.77 -8.15
CA ALA A 37 -19.76 7.33 -7.23
C ALA A 37 -19.98 5.88 -6.76
N GLU A 38 -21.21 5.36 -6.70
CA GLU A 38 -21.51 4.02 -6.19
C GLU A 38 -20.87 2.91 -7.02
N ASN A 39 -20.94 2.97 -8.34
CA ASN A 39 -20.24 1.99 -9.19
C ASN A 39 -18.73 2.08 -9.01
N SER A 40 -18.19 3.30 -8.93
CA SER A 40 -16.76 3.54 -8.72
C SER A 40 -16.30 3.11 -7.32
N LEU A 41 -17.08 3.38 -6.28
CA LEU A 41 -16.83 3.00 -4.89
C LEU A 41 -16.97 1.50 -4.70
N ARG A 42 -17.92 0.84 -5.38
CA ARG A 42 -18.05 -0.62 -5.36
C ARG A 42 -16.86 -1.29 -6.06
N GLU A 43 -16.41 -0.75 -7.18
CA GLU A 43 -15.20 -1.22 -7.85
C GLU A 43 -13.92 -0.95 -7.04
N ILE A 44 -13.83 0.22 -6.40
CA ILE A 44 -12.73 0.55 -5.47
C ILE A 44 -12.79 -0.38 -4.27
N ARG A 45 -13.96 -0.61 -3.66
CA ARG A 45 -14.16 -1.50 -2.50
C ARG A 45 -13.80 -2.94 -2.81
N ALA A 46 -14.25 -3.47 -3.95
CA ALA A 46 -13.89 -4.82 -4.41
C ALA A 46 -12.39 -4.99 -4.69
N ARG A 47 -11.68 -3.87 -4.90
CA ARG A 47 -10.23 -3.82 -5.18
C ARG A 47 -9.46 -3.09 -4.08
N SER A 48 -10.08 -2.79 -2.94
CA SER A 48 -9.50 -1.86 -1.98
C SER A 48 -8.50 -2.59 -1.13
N ILE A 49 -7.32 -2.01 -0.98
CA ILE A 49 -6.19 -2.57 -0.27
C ILE A 49 -5.57 -1.42 0.49
N SER A 50 -5.38 -1.60 1.79
CA SER A 50 -4.56 -0.74 2.63
C SER A 50 -3.27 -1.46 2.96
N PHE A 51 -2.26 -0.73 3.41
CA PHE A 51 -1.01 -1.35 3.82
C PHE A 51 -1.23 -2.40 4.92
N ASP A 52 -2.03 -2.06 5.93
CA ASP A 52 -2.28 -2.92 7.09
C ASP A 52 -3.06 -4.20 6.77
N ASN A 53 -3.84 -4.22 5.68
CA ASN A 53 -4.65 -5.39 5.32
C ASN A 53 -4.05 -6.27 4.21
N LEU A 54 -2.84 -5.95 3.74
CA LEU A 54 -2.16 -6.72 2.68
C LEU A 54 -2.06 -8.21 3.01
N HIS A 55 -1.84 -8.56 4.28
CA HIS A 55 -1.65 -9.95 4.71
C HIS A 55 -2.90 -10.82 4.54
N HIS A 56 -4.09 -10.23 4.51
CA HIS A 56 -5.35 -10.95 4.33
C HIS A 56 -5.67 -11.26 2.87
N ARG A 57 -4.85 -10.81 1.92
CA ARG A 57 -5.12 -10.93 0.49
C ARG A 57 -4.33 -12.07 -0.15
N GLU A 58 -5.05 -13.08 -0.62
CA GLU A 58 -4.48 -14.23 -1.33
C GLU A 58 -3.81 -13.84 -2.66
N ASP A 59 -4.35 -12.82 -3.34
CA ASP A 59 -3.81 -12.30 -4.61
C ASP A 59 -2.53 -11.45 -4.42
N VAL A 60 -2.16 -11.14 -3.17
CA VAL A 60 -0.89 -10.49 -2.81
C VAL A 60 0.12 -11.57 -2.42
N ASN A 61 0.70 -12.22 -3.44
CA ASN A 61 1.72 -13.26 -3.26
C ASN A 61 3.16 -12.71 -3.40
N THR A 62 4.14 -13.55 -3.09
CA THR A 62 5.57 -13.18 -3.16
C THR A 62 5.99 -12.66 -4.52
N GLU A 63 5.59 -13.33 -5.60
CA GLU A 63 5.95 -12.94 -6.98
C GLU A 63 5.41 -11.55 -7.35
N MET A 64 4.19 -11.23 -6.91
CA MET A 64 3.63 -9.88 -7.06
C MET A 64 4.43 -8.86 -6.26
N ILE A 65 4.78 -9.18 -5.01
CA ILE A 65 5.56 -8.29 -4.14
C ILE A 65 6.96 -8.04 -4.73
N SER A 66 7.63 -9.04 -5.30
CA SER A 66 8.92 -8.87 -5.99
C SER A 66 8.83 -7.81 -7.09
N ARG A 67 7.82 -7.89 -7.97
CA ARG A 67 7.61 -6.88 -9.03
C ARG A 67 7.31 -5.49 -8.48
N VAL A 68 6.61 -5.41 -7.35
CA VAL A 68 6.35 -4.15 -6.65
C VAL A 68 7.66 -3.58 -6.11
N MET A 69 8.50 -4.41 -5.49
CA MET A 69 9.79 -3.99 -4.93
C MET A 69 10.78 -3.50 -6.00
N GLU A 70 10.87 -4.19 -7.15
CA GLU A 70 11.70 -3.73 -8.27
C GLU A 70 11.34 -2.31 -8.74
N ARG A 71 10.04 -2.01 -8.79
CA ARG A 71 9.55 -0.67 -9.15
C ARG A 71 9.79 0.32 -8.02
N PHE A 72 9.52 -0.10 -6.79
CA PHE A 72 9.66 0.72 -5.60
C PHE A 72 11.09 1.24 -5.46
N GLU A 73 12.11 0.37 -5.45
CA GLU A 73 13.51 0.75 -5.24
C GLU A 73 14.09 1.70 -6.31
N ARG A 74 13.52 1.65 -7.52
CA ARG A 74 13.88 2.54 -8.63
C ARG A 74 13.13 3.88 -8.58
N SER A 75 12.14 4.00 -7.70
CA SER A 75 11.28 5.16 -7.59
C SER A 75 11.81 6.22 -6.63
N ARG A 76 11.15 7.37 -6.64
CA ARG A 76 11.41 8.50 -5.75
C ARG A 76 10.12 8.90 -5.08
N LEU A 77 10.24 9.42 -3.86
CA LEU A 77 9.13 10.04 -3.15
C LEU A 77 8.69 11.32 -3.85
N SER A 78 7.51 11.83 -3.49
CA SER A 78 6.99 13.13 -3.94
C SER A 78 7.91 14.30 -3.59
N THR A 79 8.71 14.17 -2.54
CA THR A 79 9.76 15.13 -2.13
C THR A 79 11.00 15.10 -3.03
N GLY A 80 11.08 14.14 -3.96
CA GLY A 80 12.26 13.89 -4.77
C GLY A 80 13.34 13.07 -4.05
N ALA A 81 13.17 12.65 -2.79
CA ALA A 81 14.10 11.72 -2.14
C ALA A 81 13.99 10.30 -2.74
N ARG A 82 15.06 9.49 -2.63
CA ARG A 82 14.96 8.06 -2.94
C ARG A 82 14.11 7.37 -1.88
N VAL A 83 13.42 6.31 -2.28
CA VAL A 83 12.74 5.44 -1.32
C VAL A 83 13.75 4.65 -0.49
N SER A 84 13.32 4.20 0.68
CA SER A 84 14.04 3.34 1.60
C SER A 84 13.12 2.23 2.11
N VAL A 85 13.62 0.99 2.01
CA VAL A 85 12.90 -0.24 2.41
C VAL A 85 12.65 -0.31 3.93
N PRO A 86 13.59 0.06 4.82
CA PRO A 86 13.31 0.13 6.25
C PRO A 86 12.04 0.90 6.62
N TYR A 87 11.71 2.00 5.91
CA TYR A 87 10.47 2.74 6.19
C TYR A 87 9.19 1.99 5.83
N ILE A 88 9.18 1.04 4.88
CA ILE A 88 7.99 0.21 4.66
C ILE A 88 7.94 -0.98 5.61
N LEU A 89 9.09 -1.42 6.14
CA LEU A 89 9.19 -2.53 7.10
C LEU A 89 8.85 -2.11 8.54
N LEU A 90 8.98 -0.82 8.87
CA LEU A 90 8.60 -0.29 10.18
C LEU A 90 7.11 -0.54 10.44
N ASP A 91 6.78 -1.14 11.58
CA ASP A 91 5.41 -1.57 11.96
C ASP A 91 4.72 -2.45 10.90
N CYS A 92 5.49 -3.20 10.10
CA CYS A 92 4.97 -4.09 9.08
C CYS A 92 4.73 -5.49 9.66
N GLU A 93 3.53 -6.03 9.39
CA GLU A 93 3.14 -7.41 9.68
C GLU A 93 4.13 -8.43 9.13
N ASP A 94 4.47 -9.45 9.94
CA ASP A 94 5.52 -10.42 9.64
C ASP A 94 5.31 -11.14 8.31
N SER A 95 4.06 -11.53 8.03
CA SER A 95 3.72 -12.21 6.76
C SER A 95 3.97 -11.36 5.50
N ILE A 96 3.90 -10.03 5.62
CA ILE A 96 4.22 -9.11 4.51
C ILE A 96 5.71 -8.79 4.50
N ARG A 97 6.32 -8.62 5.68
CA ARG A 97 7.77 -8.48 5.84
C ARG A 97 8.50 -9.65 5.17
N GLU A 98 8.06 -10.88 5.39
CA GLU A 98 8.64 -12.08 4.75
C GLU A 98 8.54 -12.03 3.22
N LYS A 99 7.39 -11.61 2.68
CA LYS A 99 7.21 -11.46 1.22
C LYS A 99 8.10 -10.36 0.64
N ILE A 100 8.21 -9.22 1.32
CA ILE A 100 9.09 -8.10 0.92
C ILE A 100 10.55 -8.54 0.96
N LEU A 101 10.94 -9.28 2.00
CA LEU A 101 12.33 -9.66 2.22
C LEU A 101 12.78 -10.89 1.42
N HIS A 102 11.84 -11.57 0.75
CA HIS A 102 12.04 -12.89 0.16
C HIS A 102 13.24 -12.95 -0.79
N GLU A 103 13.43 -11.94 -1.64
CA GLU A 103 14.48 -11.93 -2.67
C GLU A 103 15.81 -11.35 -2.20
N TYR A 104 15.86 -10.73 -1.02
CA TYR A 104 17.10 -10.16 -0.51
C TYR A 104 18.01 -11.23 0.09
N THR A 105 19.31 -11.03 -0.12
CA THR A 105 20.37 -11.77 0.55
C THR A 105 20.31 -11.56 2.07
N GLU A 106 20.88 -12.50 2.82
CA GLU A 106 21.01 -12.39 4.27
C GLU A 106 21.72 -11.09 4.70
N ASP A 107 22.80 -10.72 4.01
CA ASP A 107 23.53 -9.47 4.27
C ASP A 107 22.63 -8.23 4.12
N THR A 108 21.79 -8.21 3.08
CA THR A 108 20.87 -7.08 2.85
C THR A 108 19.74 -7.06 3.88
N ARG A 109 19.25 -8.23 4.31
CA ARG A 109 18.25 -8.34 5.38
C ARG A 109 18.83 -7.85 6.72
N ASN A 110 20.05 -8.24 7.04
CA ASN A 110 20.77 -7.78 8.24
C ASN A 110 20.98 -6.27 8.22
N TYR A 111 21.39 -5.72 7.07
CA TYR A 111 21.50 -4.28 6.90
C TYR A 111 20.16 -3.56 7.14
N TYR A 112 19.06 -4.03 6.56
CA TYR A 112 17.74 -3.43 6.80
C TYR A 112 17.27 -3.56 8.25
N GLN A 113 17.60 -4.66 8.92
CA GLN A 113 17.30 -4.85 10.34
C GLN A 113 18.03 -3.83 11.21
N GLU A 114 19.32 -3.58 10.96
CA GLU A 114 20.08 -2.54 11.68
C GLU A 114 19.49 -1.14 11.44
N GLN A 115 19.06 -0.85 10.21
CA GLN A 115 18.41 0.43 9.91
C GLN A 115 17.06 0.57 10.62
N LEU A 116 16.28 -0.52 10.75
CA LEU A 116 15.02 -0.53 11.49
C LEU A 116 15.23 -0.25 12.98
N GLU A 117 16.18 -0.92 13.62
CA GLU A 117 16.50 -0.72 15.03
C GLU A 117 16.93 0.74 15.31
N ASN A 118 17.70 1.33 14.39
CA ASN A 118 18.07 2.74 14.49
C ASN A 118 16.87 3.69 14.35
N LEU A 119 15.91 3.37 13.47
CA LEU A 119 14.68 4.15 13.34
C LEU A 119 13.81 4.03 14.60
N GLU A 120 13.66 2.83 15.14
CA GLU A 120 12.90 2.58 16.37
C GLU A 120 13.49 3.33 17.56
N LYS A 121 14.82 3.28 17.71
CA LYS A 121 15.51 4.06 18.74
C LYS A 121 15.26 5.56 18.60
N GLN A 122 15.43 6.14 17.41
CA GLN A 122 15.14 7.56 17.18
C GLN A 122 13.68 7.91 17.48
N ARG A 123 12.74 7.02 17.14
CA ARG A 123 11.30 7.18 17.36
C ARG A 123 10.94 7.19 18.85
N GLU A 124 11.74 6.55 19.70
CA GLU A 124 11.52 6.49 21.14
C GLU A 124 12.16 7.66 21.90
N GLU A 125 13.24 8.25 21.36
CA GLU A 125 14.00 9.32 22.01
C GLU A 125 13.21 10.63 22.14
N GLU A 126 12.58 11.08 21.05
CA GLU A 126 11.88 12.37 21.01
C GLU A 126 10.59 12.30 20.21
N GLU A 127 9.58 13.04 20.66
CA GLU A 127 8.28 13.13 19.98
C GLU A 127 8.41 13.76 18.58
N GLU A 128 9.33 14.71 18.38
CA GLU A 128 9.61 15.29 17.06
C GLU A 128 10.19 14.23 16.10
N ASN A 129 11.11 13.39 16.59
CA ASN A 129 11.65 12.29 15.80
C ASN A 129 10.57 11.27 15.44
N ARG A 130 9.68 10.94 16.39
CA ARG A 130 8.53 10.06 16.14
C ARG A 130 7.67 10.58 15.00
N GLN A 131 7.21 11.82 15.10
CA GLN A 131 6.34 12.43 14.08
C GLN A 131 7.02 12.51 12.72
N ARG A 132 8.32 12.84 12.68
CA ARG A 132 9.12 12.86 11.44
C ARG A 132 9.22 11.47 10.82
N ILE A 133 9.50 10.44 11.63
CA ILE A 133 9.66 9.05 11.18
C ILE A 133 8.33 8.52 10.67
N GLU A 134 7.23 8.70 11.39
CA GLU A 134 5.90 8.27 10.97
C GLU A 134 5.47 8.95 9.67
N LYS A 135 5.63 10.29 9.57
CA LYS A 135 5.35 11.01 8.32
C LYS A 135 6.19 10.50 7.16
N THR A 136 7.45 10.16 7.41
CA THR A 136 8.35 9.63 6.38
C THR A 136 7.96 8.19 6.00
N ARG A 137 7.63 7.35 6.99
CA ARG A 137 7.11 5.99 6.82
C ARG A 137 5.89 6.00 5.92
N ASP A 138 4.96 6.89 6.18
CA ASP A 138 3.72 7.00 5.43
C ASP A 138 4.02 7.36 3.96
N LEU A 139 4.88 8.34 3.67
CA LEU A 139 5.27 8.65 2.29
C LEU A 139 5.83 7.44 1.53
N HIS A 140 6.64 6.60 2.20
CA HIS A 140 7.18 5.38 1.62
C HIS A 140 6.10 4.33 1.39
N ARG A 141 5.24 4.10 2.38
CA ARG A 141 4.10 3.18 2.27
C ARG A 141 3.14 3.61 1.18
N GLY A 142 2.85 4.91 1.05
CA GLY A 142 2.02 5.46 -0.01
C GLY A 142 2.62 5.20 -1.40
N GLN A 143 3.93 5.37 -1.56
CA GLN A 143 4.62 5.07 -2.81
C GLN A 143 4.62 3.56 -3.12
N PHE A 144 4.86 2.71 -2.13
CA PHE A 144 4.76 1.26 -2.26
C PHE A 144 3.34 0.82 -2.66
N MET A 145 2.32 1.32 -1.96
CA MET A 145 0.92 1.00 -2.22
C MET A 145 0.47 1.44 -3.61
N ARG A 146 0.97 2.57 -4.14
CA ARG A 146 0.72 2.93 -5.55
C ARG A 146 1.13 1.81 -6.52
N PHE A 147 2.25 1.14 -6.28
CA PHE A 147 2.69 0.02 -7.11
C PHE A 147 1.92 -1.27 -6.84
N VAL A 148 1.54 -1.55 -5.59
CA VAL A 148 0.63 -2.65 -5.24
C VAL A 148 -0.68 -2.52 -6.02
N HIS A 149 -1.33 -1.36 -5.94
CA HIS A 149 -2.58 -1.08 -6.65
C HIS A 149 -2.44 -1.23 -8.17
N LEU A 150 -1.30 -0.82 -8.73
CA LEU A 150 -1.00 -1.02 -10.15
C LEU A 150 -0.92 -2.50 -10.51
N GLU A 151 -0.20 -3.33 -9.76
CA GLU A 151 -0.08 -4.76 -10.07
C GLU A 151 -1.41 -5.51 -9.88
N VAL A 152 -2.19 -5.23 -8.84
CA VAL A 152 -3.53 -5.82 -8.65
C VAL A 152 -4.47 -5.46 -9.81
N SER A 153 -4.41 -4.21 -10.30
CA SER A 153 -5.25 -3.78 -11.42
C SER A 153 -4.96 -4.55 -12.71
N LYS A 154 -3.68 -4.88 -12.98
CA LYS A 154 -3.27 -5.67 -14.15
C LYS A 154 -3.71 -7.12 -14.05
N ASN A 155 -3.58 -7.73 -12.87
CA ASN A 155 -4.04 -9.10 -12.64
C ASN A 155 -5.55 -9.19 -12.86
N THR A 156 -6.32 -8.23 -12.33
CA THR A 156 -7.77 -8.17 -12.52
C THR A 156 -8.16 -7.98 -13.99
N ALA A 157 -7.47 -7.12 -14.73
CA ALA A 157 -7.74 -6.89 -16.15
C ALA A 157 -7.43 -8.14 -16.99
N SER A 158 -6.34 -8.84 -16.66
CA SER A 158 -5.93 -10.08 -17.32
C SER A 158 -6.97 -11.18 -17.11
N SER A 159 -7.42 -11.41 -15.87
CA SER A 159 -8.46 -12.40 -15.57
C SER A 159 -9.77 -12.13 -16.33
N LYS A 160 -10.22 -10.87 -16.37
CA LYS A 160 -11.43 -10.49 -17.12
C LYS A 160 -11.30 -10.70 -18.64
N MET A 161 -10.10 -10.57 -19.21
CA MET A 161 -9.87 -10.88 -20.63
C MET A 161 -9.94 -12.39 -20.88
N TRP A 162 -9.35 -13.21 -19.99
CA TRP A 162 -9.40 -14.66 -20.11
C TRP A 162 -10.81 -15.23 -19.98
N GLU A 163 -11.62 -14.73 -19.04
CA GLU A 163 -13.04 -15.12 -18.91
C GLU A 163 -13.85 -14.80 -20.18
N LYS A 164 -13.60 -13.64 -20.80
CA LYS A 164 -14.25 -13.26 -22.06
C LYS A 164 -13.85 -14.14 -23.24
N LEU A 165 -12.63 -14.67 -23.26
CA LEU A 165 -12.15 -15.55 -24.33
C LEU A 165 -12.64 -16.99 -24.18
N GLN A 166 -13.01 -17.42 -22.97
CA GLN A 166 -13.56 -18.76 -22.70
C GLN A 166 -15.09 -18.82 -22.80
N GLY A 167 -15.77 -17.68 -22.82
CA GLY A 167 -17.24 -17.57 -22.88
C GLY A 167 -17.82 -17.12 -24.22
N GLY A 168 -17.08 -17.28 -25.33
CA GLY A 168 -17.50 -16.91 -26.69
C GLY A 168 -17.59 -18.11 -27.63
#